data_AF-A0A0G1YHS2-F1
#
_entry.id   AF-A0A0G1YHS2-F1
#
_cell.length_a   1.000
_cell.length_b   1.000
_cell.length_c   1.000
_cell.angle_alpha   90.00
_cell.angle_beta   90.00
_cell.angle_gamma   90.00
#
_symmetry.space_group_name_H-M   'P 1'
#
loop_
_entity.id
_entity.type
_entity.pdbx_description
1 polymer ?
#
loop_
_entity_poly.entity_id
_entity_poly.type
_entity_poly.pdbx_seq_one_letter_code
_entity_poly.pdbx_strand_id
1 'polypeptide(L)'
;MLLQSILPRLPVTLAETLVYVAAAAGAIMITYGVFLEQERRQDLVKFIGAACLFVYALFTGDKIFMIAMAGLGLASLIEFAEIMFGLHKHSPEDLKRYKKLR
;
A
#
# COMPACT_ATOMS: atom_id res chain seq x y z
N MET A 1 -27.80 10.36 -8.29
CA MET A 1 -26.94 11.14 -9.21
C MET A 1 -25.56 11.42 -8.63
N LEU A 2 -25.40 11.85 -7.37
CA LEU A 2 -24.08 12.04 -6.73
C LEU A 2 -23.14 10.83 -6.85
N LEU A 3 -23.64 9.62 -6.61
CA LEU A 3 -22.85 8.39 -6.70
C LEU A 3 -22.33 8.09 -8.11
N GLN A 4 -23.10 8.41 -9.17
CA GLN A 4 -22.68 8.22 -10.57
C GLN A 4 -21.60 9.20 -10.99
N SER A 5 -21.57 10.40 -10.39
CA SER A 5 -20.49 11.37 -10.60
C SER A 5 -19.18 11.02 -9.87
N ILE A 6 -19.24 10.21 -8.81
CA ILE A 6 -18.06 9.74 -8.06
C ILE A 6 -17.57 8.39 -8.60
N LEU A 7 -18.49 7.51 -9.02
CA LEU A 7 -18.22 6.20 -9.59
C LEU A 7 -18.84 6.13 -11.00
N PRO A 8 -18.13 6.63 -12.03
CA PRO A 8 -18.66 6.73 -13.39
C PRO A 8 -18.95 5.38 -14.03
N ARG A 9 -18.39 4.29 -13.49
CA ARG A 9 -18.60 2.93 -13.97
C ARG A 9 -18.75 1.98 -12.78
N LEU A 10 -19.90 1.31 -12.72
CA LEU A 10 -20.12 0.21 -11.78
C LEU A 10 -19.64 -1.10 -12.40
N PRO A 11 -19.02 -1.99 -11.60
CA PRO A 11 -18.60 -3.29 -12.08
C PRO A 11 -19.81 -4.12 -12.49
N VAL A 12 -19.77 -4.70 -13.69
CA VAL A 12 -20.90 -5.47 -14.26
C VAL A 12 -20.68 -6.97 -14.11
N THR A 13 -19.42 -7.39 -13.95
CA THR A 13 -19.04 -8.79 -13.80
C THR A 13 -18.52 -9.09 -12.39
N LEU A 14 -18.58 -10.35 -11.97
CA LEU A 14 -18.02 -10.79 -10.70
C LEU A 14 -16.50 -10.52 -10.63
N ALA A 15 -15.78 -10.80 -11.72
CA ALA A 15 -14.34 -10.55 -11.80
C ALA A 15 -14.01 -9.07 -11.61
N GLU A 16 -14.73 -8.19 -12.31
CA GLU A 16 -14.58 -6.74 -12.15
C GLU A 16 -14.89 -6.33 -10.69
N THR A 17 -15.96 -6.85 -10.11
CA THR A 17 -16.33 -6.57 -8.72
C THR A 17 -15.22 -6.94 -7.74
N LEU A 18 -14.60 -8.11 -7.90
CA LEU A 18 -13.49 -8.55 -7.05
C LEU A 18 -12.27 -7.62 -7.18
N VAL A 19 -11.97 -7.15 -8.39
CA VAL A 19 -10.87 -6.19 -8.62
C VAL A 19 -11.15 -4.86 -7.92
N TYR A 20 -12.36 -4.31 -8.05
CA TYR A 20 -12.70 -3.05 -7.38
C TYR A 20 -12.74 -3.18 -5.85
N VAL A 21 -13.20 -4.32 -5.31
CA VAL A 21 -13.16 -4.59 -3.86
C VAL A 21 -11.72 -4.70 -3.37
N ALA A 22 -10.87 -5.43 -4.09
CA ALA A 22 -9.44 -5.51 -3.78
C ALA A 22 -8.77 -4.14 -3.85
N ALA A 23 -9.13 -3.31 -4.84
CA ALA A 23 -8.63 -1.93 -4.95
C ALA A 23 -9.04 -1.08 -3.75
N ALA A 24 -10.31 -1.14 -3.33
CA ALA A 24 -10.81 -0.42 -2.18
C ALA A 24 -10.10 -0.86 -0.88
N ALA A 25 -9.92 -2.17 -0.69
CA ALA A 25 -9.14 -2.71 0.43
C ALA A 25 -7.68 -2.23 0.38
N GLY A 26 -7.05 -2.24 -0.81
CA GLY A 26 -5.69 -1.76 -1.02
C GLY A 26 -5.51 -0.28 -0.68
N ALA A 27 -6.46 0.57 -1.09
CA ALA A 27 -6.47 1.99 -0.75
C ALA A 27 -6.57 2.22 0.77
N ILE A 28 -7.43 1.46 1.45
CA ILE A 28 -7.54 1.48 2.92
C ILE A 28 -6.20 1.06 3.55
N MET A 29 -5.58 -0.01 3.06
CA MET A 29 -4.31 -0.52 3.58
C MET A 29 -3.17 0.50 3.43
N ILE A 30 -3.00 1.13 2.26
CA ILE A 30 -1.97 2.17 2.08
C ILE A 30 -2.24 3.34 3.02
N THR A 31 -3.49 3.79 3.10
CA THR A 31 -3.87 4.90 4.00
C THR A 31 -3.58 4.55 5.46
N TYR A 32 -3.95 3.35 5.89
CA TYR A 32 -3.64 2.84 7.22
C TYR A 32 -2.13 2.72 7.46
N GLY A 33 -1.38 2.31 6.45
CA GLY A 33 0.08 2.27 6.44
C GLY A 33 0.75 3.61 6.71
N VAL A 34 0.10 4.74 6.48
CA VAL A 34 0.63 6.07 6.87
C VAL A 34 0.65 6.24 8.39
N PHE A 35 -0.35 5.70 9.09
CA PHE A 35 -0.45 5.83 10.55
C PHE A 35 0.40 4.80 11.32
N LEU A 36 0.89 3.77 10.62
CA LEU A 36 1.71 2.68 11.17
C LEU A 36 3.21 3.04 11.34
N GLU A 37 3.59 4.31 11.21
CA GLU A 37 4.97 4.87 11.13
C GLU A 37 6.07 4.31 12.07
N GLN A 38 5.72 3.51 13.08
CA GLN A 38 6.66 2.96 14.07
C GLN A 38 6.63 1.44 14.17
N GLU A 39 5.83 0.75 13.36
CA GLU A 39 5.75 -0.70 13.39
C GLU A 39 6.45 -1.32 12.20
N ARG A 40 7.24 -2.37 12.45
CA ARG A 40 7.80 -3.29 11.44
C ARG A 40 6.75 -3.87 10.47
N ARG A 41 5.46 -3.76 10.81
CA ARG A 41 4.33 -4.21 9.98
C ARG A 41 3.92 -3.20 8.91
N GLN A 42 4.39 -1.95 9.01
CA GLN A 42 4.04 -0.88 8.09
C GLN A 42 4.38 -1.23 6.64
N ASP A 43 5.61 -1.71 6.41
CA ASP A 43 6.13 -1.96 5.06
C ASP A 43 5.40 -3.11 4.38
N LEU A 44 5.06 -4.15 5.15
CA LEU A 44 4.24 -5.25 4.66
C LEU A 44 2.81 -4.79 4.30
N VAL A 45 2.21 -3.93 5.12
CA VAL A 45 0.87 -3.38 4.87
C VAL A 45 0.88 -2.50 3.62
N LYS A 46 1.88 -1.63 3.46
CA LYS A 46 2.05 -0.80 2.26
C LYS A 46 2.29 -1.66 1.01
N PHE A 47 3.11 -2.71 1.11
CA PHE A 47 3.36 -3.64 0.01
C PHE A 47 2.09 -4.34 -0.47
N ILE A 48 1.32 -4.93 0.44
CA ILE A 48 0.06 -5.61 0.10
C ILE A 48 -0.94 -4.61 -0.50
N GLY A 49 -1.07 -3.42 0.10
CA GLY A 49 -1.93 -2.37 -0.41
C GLY A 49 -1.54 -1.93 -1.83
N ALA A 50 -0.25 -1.73 -2.07
CA ALA A 50 0.30 -1.40 -3.39
C ALA A 50 0.07 -2.52 -4.41
N ALA A 51 0.21 -3.79 -4.02
CA ALA A 51 -0.05 -4.93 -4.89
C ALA A 51 -1.54 -4.99 -5.32
N CYS A 52 -2.47 -4.76 -4.39
CA CYS A 52 -3.90 -4.70 -4.71
C CYS A 52 -4.22 -3.57 -5.70
N LEU A 53 -3.66 -2.37 -5.49
CA LEU A 53 -3.86 -1.24 -6.40
C LEU A 53 -3.12 -1.40 -7.73
N PHE A 54 -2.01 -2.15 -7.76
CA PHE A 54 -1.32 -2.51 -8.99
C PHE A 54 -2.16 -3.46 -9.86
N VAL A 55 -2.83 -4.45 -9.26
CA VAL A 55 -3.79 -5.32 -9.98
C VAL A 55 -4.94 -4.48 -10.56
N TYR A 56 -5.43 -3.50 -9.81
CA TYR A 56 -6.42 -2.56 -10.33
C TYR A 56 -5.89 -1.73 -11.50
N ALA A 57 -4.66 -1.19 -11.38
CA ALA A 57 -4.02 -0.42 -12.46
C ALA A 57 -3.79 -1.26 -13.73
N LEU A 58 -3.42 -2.53 -13.57
CA LEU A 58 -3.35 -3.50 -14.68
C LEU A 58 -4.72 -3.69 -15.33
N PHE A 59 -5.77 -3.86 -14.52
CA PHE A 59 -7.13 -4.07 -15.00
C PHE A 59 -7.69 -2.85 -15.75
N THR A 60 -7.41 -1.64 -15.29
CA THR A 60 -7.85 -0.39 -15.97
C THR A 60 -6.93 0.04 -17.10
N GLY A 61 -5.72 -0.55 -17.20
CA GLY A 61 -4.72 -0.18 -18.20
C GLY A 61 -3.98 1.13 -17.91
N ASP A 62 -4.01 1.62 -16.67
CA ASP A 62 -3.36 2.88 -16.28
C ASP A 62 -1.86 2.69 -16.04
N LYS A 63 -1.06 3.06 -17.05
CA LYS A 63 0.41 2.90 -17.02
C LYS A 63 1.09 3.74 -15.96
N ILE A 64 0.60 4.95 -15.70
CA ILE A 64 1.21 5.84 -14.70
C ILE A 64 0.95 5.27 -13.32
N PHE A 65 -0.29 4.84 -13.07
CA PHE A 65 -0.65 4.26 -11.78
C PHE A 65 0.05 2.91 -11.56
N MET A 66 0.23 2.10 -12.60
CA MET A 66 1.04 0.88 -12.55
C MET A 66 2.48 1.18 -12.08
N ILE A 67 3.16 2.15 -12.70
CA ILE A 67 4.54 2.50 -12.34
C ILE A 67 4.59 3.00 -10.89
N ALA A 68 3.64 3.85 -10.48
CA ALA A 68 3.58 4.37 -9.12
C ALA A 68 3.41 3.25 -8.07
N MET A 69 2.47 2.34 -8.28
CA MET A 69 2.22 1.23 -7.35
C MET A 69 3.33 0.19 -7.37
N ALA A 70 3.96 -0.06 -8.52
CA ALA A 70 5.14 -0.92 -8.60
C ALA A 70 6.32 -0.33 -7.81
N GLY A 71 6.59 0.97 -7.97
CA GLY A 71 7.65 1.66 -7.22
C GLY A 71 7.41 1.62 -5.72
N LEU A 72 6.19 1.94 -5.27
CA LEU A 72 5.81 1.88 -3.87
C LEU A 72 5.92 0.45 -3.31
N GLY A 73 5.42 -0.53 -4.05
CA GLY A 73 5.46 -1.95 -3.65
C GLY A 73 6.90 -2.45 -3.52
N LEU A 74 7.76 -2.19 -4.52
CA LEU A 74 9.16 -2.60 -4.49
C LEU A 74 9.93 -1.93 -3.36
N ALA A 75 9.75 -0.62 -3.13
CA ALA A 75 10.39 0.08 -2.03
C ALA A 75 9.99 -0.52 -0.68
N SER A 76 8.69 -0.71 -0.46
CA SER A 76 8.16 -1.30 0.78
C SER A 76 8.62 -2.75 0.96
N LEU A 77 8.76 -3.52 -0.11
CA LEU A 77 9.25 -4.89 -0.05
C LEU A 77 10.74 -4.96 0.34
N ILE A 78 11.56 -4.07 -0.24
CA ILE A 78 12.99 -4.00 0.08
C ILE A 78 13.18 -3.64 1.56
N GLU A 79 12.50 -2.59 2.04
CA GLU A 79 12.56 -2.17 3.44
C GLU A 79 12.11 -3.29 4.39
N PHE A 80 10.99 -3.95 4.07
CA PHE A 80 10.52 -5.11 4.83
C PHE A 80 11.55 -6.25 4.85
N ALA A 81 12.20 -6.54 3.72
CA ALA A 81 13.23 -7.56 3.64
C ALA A 81 14.47 -7.18 4.46
N GLU A 82 14.95 -5.95 4.38
CA GLU A 82 16.07 -5.45 5.18
C GLU A 82 15.82 -5.59 6.68
N ILE A 83 14.61 -5.25 7.13
CA ILE A 83 14.20 -5.40 8.53
C ILE A 83 14.11 -6.89 8.91
N MET A 84 13.59 -7.74 8.03
CA MET A 84 13.49 -9.19 8.28
C MET A 84 14.86 -9.85 8.42
N PHE A 85 15.83 -9.45 7.59
CA PHE A 85 17.20 -9.98 7.64
C PHE A 85 18.09 -9.29 8.67
N GLY A 86 17.57 -8.31 9.43
CA GLY A 86 18.31 -7.60 10.47
C GLY A 86 19.45 -6.73 9.93
N LEU A 87 19.42 -6.40 8.63
CA LEU A 87 20.41 -5.55 7.97
C LEU A 87 20.08 -4.06 8.12
N HIS A 88 18.86 -3.76 8.57
CA HIS A 88 18.38 -2.41 8.71
C HIS A 88 19.06 -1.69 9.88
N LYS A 89 19.89 -0.69 9.56
CA LYS A 89 20.49 0.21 10.56
C LYS A 89 19.44 1.25 10.94
N HIS A 90 18.81 1.11 12.10
CA HIS A 90 17.96 2.17 12.65
C HIS A 90 18.71 3.50 12.65
N SER A 91 18.04 4.58 12.21
CA SER A 91 18.59 5.92 12.34
C SER A 91 18.82 6.21 13.83
N PRO A 92 19.91 6.90 14.22
CA PRO A 92 20.13 7.33 15.60
C PRO A 92 18.98 8.18 16.17
N GLU A 93 18.10 8.71 15.32
CA GLU A 93 16.88 9.44 15.69
C GLU A 93 15.77 8.52 16.20
N ASP A 94 15.61 7.32 15.63
CA ASP A 94 14.64 6.31 16.08
C ASP A 94 15.00 5.77 17.48
N LEU A 95 16.30 5.58 17.72
CA LEU A 95 16.85 5.18 19.02
C LEU A 95 16.57 6.20 20.13
N LYS A 96 16.57 7.51 19.79
CA LYS A 96 16.25 8.58 20.75
C LYS A 96 14.77 8.60 21.12
N ARG A 97 13.87 8.28 20.18
CA ARG A 97 12.42 8.24 20.41
C ARG A 97 12.04 7.07 21.32
N TYR A 98 12.64 5.89 21.11
CA TYR A 98 12.47 4.73 21.98
C TYR A 98 12.94 4.96 23.42
N LYS A 99 14.05 5.68 23.63
CA LYS A 99 14.55 6.01 24.99
C LYS A 99 13.67 6.99 25.76
N LYS A 100 12.83 7.78 25.08
CA LYS A 100 11.93 8.76 25.71
C LYS A 100 10.58 8.17 26.13
N LEU A 101 10.23 7.01 25.60
CA LEU A 101 8.97 6.29 25.85
C LEU A 101 9.09 5.22 26.95
N ARG A 102 10.27 5.06 27.55
CA ARG A 102 10.56 4.13 28.65
C ARG A 102 10.86 4.92 29.92
#